data_AF-M1B3G9-F1
#
_entry.id   AF-M1B3G9-F1
#
_cell.length_a   1.000
_cell.length_b   1.000
_cell.length_c   1.000
_cell.angle_alpha   90.00
_cell.angle_beta   90.00
_cell.angle_gamma   90.00
#
_symmetry.space_group_name_H-M   'P 1'
#
loop_
_entity.id
_entity.type
_entity.pdbx_description
1 polymer ?
#
loop_
_entity_poly.entity_id
_entity_poly.type
_entity_poly.pdbx_seq_one_letter_code
_entity_poly.pdbx_strand_id
1 'polypeptide(L)'
;MRNSISFQDGNWQNIVSKHGEAMWYKVKDKFEVSGGLRAHKLQGFVISTMQRLFRAWKARLHNHYCAYSTDEDKLSNRPEDVELEDWKYLVKYFGSEKFKSQLKQLVVEQQSEEIENPMTRDEILSLVLGERSCYVRGKGYGKNPPKKAQIQQADIEASVSSAMESMRQEMQADMERKLQEEREHMAADLKRSMEEDLTKKLEEEREHMKGEVDKMFQEQMAAVMTRMQQGQIS
;
A
#
# COMPACT_ATOMS: atom_id res chain seq x y z
N MET A 1 4.23 -17.35 -1.74
CA MET A 1 3.27 -16.64 -0.87
C MET A 1 3.50 -16.90 0.62
N ARG A 2 4.00 -18.08 1.01
CA ARG A 2 3.87 -18.67 2.35
C ARG A 2 4.49 -17.91 3.55
N ASN A 3 5.29 -16.85 3.33
CA ASN A 3 6.09 -16.25 4.41
C ASN A 3 5.98 -14.72 4.48
N SER A 4 4.94 -14.12 3.88
CA SER A 4 4.87 -12.65 3.80
C SER A 4 3.50 -12.06 4.04
N ILE A 5 2.51 -12.83 4.50
CA ILE A 5 1.20 -12.32 4.89
C ILE A 5 0.83 -13.02 6.20
N SER A 6 0.50 -12.25 7.24
CA SER A 6 -0.06 -12.81 8.48
C SER A 6 -1.57 -12.67 8.47
N PHE A 7 -2.27 -13.65 9.06
CA PHE A 7 -3.71 -13.54 9.26
C PHE A 7 -4.10 -12.48 10.29
N GLN A 8 -3.14 -12.07 11.14
CA GLN A 8 -3.35 -11.02 12.14
C GLN A 8 -3.55 -9.64 11.51
N ASP A 9 -3.11 -9.45 10.26
CA ASP A 9 -3.30 -8.21 9.52
C ASP A 9 -4.79 -7.97 9.13
N GLY A 10 -5.65 -8.99 9.31
CA GLY A 10 -7.10 -8.85 9.23
C GLY A 10 -7.64 -8.92 7.81
N ASN A 11 -8.26 -7.83 7.34
CA ASN A 11 -8.90 -7.79 6.03
C ASN A 11 -7.88 -7.64 4.89
N TRP A 12 -8.34 -7.87 3.65
CA TRP A 12 -7.46 -7.83 2.49
C TRP A 12 -6.86 -6.44 2.24
N GLN A 13 -7.60 -5.37 2.53
CA GLN A 13 -7.15 -4.00 2.38
C GLN A 13 -5.90 -3.76 3.24
N ASN A 14 -5.94 -4.11 4.52
CA ASN A 14 -4.80 -4.00 5.43
C ASN A 14 -3.60 -4.84 4.96
N ILE A 15 -3.86 -6.05 4.47
CA ILE A 15 -2.83 -6.95 3.94
C ILE A 15 -2.16 -6.34 2.71
N VAL A 16 -2.91 -5.76 1.77
CA VAL A 16 -2.33 -5.10 0.59
C VAL A 16 -1.58 -3.84 0.96
N SER A 17 -2.10 -3.03 1.88
CA SER A 17 -1.40 -1.84 2.34
C SER A 17 -0.04 -2.18 2.98
N LYS A 18 0.03 -3.29 3.74
CA LYS A 18 1.25 -3.70 4.44
C LYS A 18 2.22 -4.50 3.58
N HIS A 19 1.70 -5.41 2.76
CA HIS A 19 2.52 -6.42 2.04
C HIS A 19 2.45 -6.31 0.52
N GLY A 20 1.60 -5.44 -0.02
CA GLY A 20 1.33 -5.29 -1.45
C GLY A 20 2.57 -4.97 -2.27
N GLU A 21 3.38 -4.02 -1.81
CA GLU A 21 4.64 -3.68 -2.48
C GLU A 21 5.63 -4.85 -2.48
N ALA A 22 5.81 -5.52 -1.34
CA ALA A 22 6.72 -6.67 -1.25
C ALA A 22 6.29 -7.82 -2.18
N MET A 23 4.97 -8.05 -2.31
CA MET A 23 4.43 -9.00 -3.29
C MET A 23 4.74 -8.56 -4.72
N TRP A 24 4.59 -7.27 -5.03
CA TRP A 24 4.87 -6.72 -6.36
C TRP A 24 6.36 -6.80 -6.72
N TYR A 25 7.26 -6.45 -5.79
CA TYR A 25 8.71 -6.55 -6.01
C TYR A 25 9.16 -7.99 -6.29
N LYS A 26 8.61 -8.98 -5.59
CA LYS A 26 8.90 -10.40 -5.87
C LYS A 26 8.48 -10.85 -7.27
N VAL A 27 7.46 -10.21 -7.85
CA VAL A 27 7.04 -10.49 -9.24
C VAL A 27 7.97 -9.77 -10.22
N LYS A 28 8.28 -8.48 -9.97
CA LYS A 28 9.23 -7.73 -10.82
C LYS A 28 10.63 -8.34 -10.85
N ASP A 29 11.09 -8.91 -9.74
CA ASP A 29 12.37 -9.60 -9.64
C ASP A 29 12.42 -10.88 -10.51
N LYS A 30 11.28 -11.56 -10.65
CA LYS A 30 11.17 -12.83 -11.40
C LYS A 30 10.81 -12.67 -12.86
N PHE A 31 10.28 -11.53 -13.26
CA PHE A 31 9.77 -11.29 -14.60
C PHE A 31 10.26 -9.94 -15.12
N GLU A 32 10.84 -9.91 -16.31
CA GLU A 32 11.19 -8.67 -17.00
C GLU A 32 9.92 -7.92 -17.41
N VAL A 33 9.50 -6.96 -16.58
CA VAL A 33 8.35 -6.11 -16.88
C VAL A 33 8.84 -4.91 -17.70
N SER A 34 8.64 -4.95 -19.02
CA SER A 34 8.95 -3.80 -19.88
C SER A 34 8.16 -2.57 -19.39
N GLY A 35 8.87 -1.50 -19.01
CA GLY A 35 8.31 -0.33 -18.32
C GLY A 35 7.14 0.37 -19.03
N GLY A 36 6.38 1.16 -18.26
CA GLY A 36 5.30 2.04 -18.77
C GLY A 36 3.88 1.58 -18.41
N LEU A 37 2.90 1.91 -19.27
CA LEU A 37 1.44 1.67 -19.12
C LEU A 37 1.06 0.17 -18.95
N ARG A 38 2.01 -0.76 -19.07
CA ARG A 38 1.82 -2.21 -18.86
C ARG A 38 2.16 -2.66 -17.44
N ALA A 39 3.04 -1.94 -16.74
CA ALA A 39 3.49 -2.31 -15.39
C ALA A 39 2.38 -2.18 -14.36
N HIS A 40 1.59 -1.10 -14.39
CA HIS A 40 0.49 -0.91 -13.44
C HIS A 40 -0.68 -1.88 -13.70
N LYS A 41 -0.94 -2.27 -14.96
CA LYS A 41 -1.93 -3.32 -15.30
C LYS A 41 -1.50 -4.67 -14.73
N LEU A 42 -0.21 -4.97 -14.83
CA LEU A 42 0.37 -6.18 -14.26
C LEU A 42 0.35 -6.14 -12.71
N GLN A 43 0.64 -5.00 -12.10
CA GLN A 43 0.52 -4.80 -10.65
C GLN A 43 -0.91 -5.03 -10.16
N GLY A 44 -1.92 -4.47 -10.85
CA GLY A 44 -3.32 -4.73 -10.56
C GLY A 44 -3.69 -6.22 -10.69
N PHE A 45 -3.20 -6.89 -11.74
CA PHE A 45 -3.36 -8.33 -11.91
C PHE A 45 -2.70 -9.16 -10.79
N VAL A 46 -1.53 -8.75 -10.32
CA VAL A 46 -0.85 -9.41 -9.19
C VAL A 46 -1.68 -9.24 -7.93
N ILE A 47 -2.13 -8.03 -7.61
CA ILE A 47 -2.94 -7.75 -6.41
C ILE A 47 -4.23 -8.58 -6.45
N SER A 48 -4.97 -8.59 -7.58
CA SER A 48 -6.21 -9.36 -7.69
C SER A 48 -5.97 -10.87 -7.60
N THR A 49 -4.87 -11.36 -8.18
CA THR A 49 -4.46 -12.77 -8.09
C THR A 49 -4.13 -13.16 -6.65
N MET A 50 -3.39 -12.33 -5.93
CA MET A 50 -3.04 -12.58 -4.53
C MET A 50 -4.27 -12.53 -3.63
N GLN A 51 -5.20 -11.60 -3.88
CA GLN A 51 -6.47 -11.51 -3.17
C GLN A 51 -7.26 -12.81 -3.27
N ARG A 52 -7.39 -13.32 -4.50
CA ARG A 52 -8.07 -14.58 -4.79
C ARG A 52 -7.43 -15.76 -4.07
N LEU A 53 -6.10 -15.82 -4.06
CA LEU A 53 -5.35 -16.91 -3.42
C LEU A 53 -5.47 -16.84 -1.89
N PHE A 54 -5.42 -15.65 -1.30
CA PHE A 54 -5.65 -15.45 0.13
C PHE A 54 -7.06 -15.86 0.57
N ARG A 55 -8.09 -15.50 -0.20
CA ARG A 55 -9.48 -15.91 0.05
C ARG A 55 -9.65 -17.44 -0.01
N ALA A 56 -9.12 -18.08 -1.06
CA ALA A 56 -9.17 -19.54 -1.20
C ALA A 56 -8.45 -20.24 -0.05
N TRP A 57 -7.33 -19.69 0.41
CA TRP A 57 -6.60 -20.20 1.56
C TRP A 57 -7.43 -20.12 2.84
N LYS A 58 -8.05 -18.97 3.15
CA LYS A 58 -8.95 -18.82 4.31
C LYS A 58 -10.10 -19.83 4.31
N ALA A 59 -10.75 -20.05 3.16
CA ALA A 59 -11.84 -21.02 3.04
C ALA A 59 -11.37 -22.47 3.33
N ARG A 60 -10.21 -22.85 2.78
CA ARG A 60 -9.59 -24.16 3.08
C ARG A 60 -9.32 -24.32 4.57
N LEU A 61 -8.81 -23.28 5.22
CA LEU A 61 -8.52 -23.30 6.66
C LEU A 61 -9.78 -23.35 7.52
N HIS A 62 -10.86 -22.69 7.11
CA HIS A 62 -12.16 -22.81 7.78
C HIS A 62 -12.72 -24.24 7.67
N ASN A 63 -12.62 -24.86 6.49
CA ASN A 63 -13.04 -26.26 6.33
C ASN A 63 -12.22 -27.21 7.21
N HIS A 64 -10.90 -26.97 7.30
CA HIS A 64 -10.01 -27.70 8.19
C HIS A 64 -10.37 -27.48 9.67
N TYR A 65 -10.68 -26.25 10.06
CA TYR A 65 -11.17 -25.90 11.39
C TYR A 65 -12.46 -26.66 11.75
N CYS A 66 -13.41 -26.77 10.81
CA CYS A 66 -14.67 -27.48 11.01
C CYS A 66 -14.54 -29.01 11.10
N ALA A 67 -13.41 -29.58 10.71
CA ALA A 67 -13.19 -31.03 10.77
C ALA A 67 -13.03 -31.55 12.21
N TYR A 68 -12.80 -30.66 13.18
CA TYR A 68 -12.56 -30.99 14.58
C TYR A 68 -13.53 -30.25 15.49
N SER A 69 -14.00 -30.91 16.55
CA SER A 69 -15.02 -30.35 17.43
C SER A 69 -14.44 -29.47 18.55
N THR A 70 -13.36 -29.92 19.20
CA THR A 70 -12.74 -29.22 20.33
C THR A 70 -11.61 -28.30 19.86
N ASP A 71 -11.29 -27.27 20.65
CA ASP A 71 -10.21 -26.35 20.30
C ASP A 71 -8.83 -27.00 20.49
N GLU A 72 -8.71 -27.93 21.43
CA GLU A 72 -7.52 -28.75 21.66
C GLU A 72 -7.19 -29.62 20.44
N ASP A 73 -8.21 -30.27 19.85
CA ASP A 73 -8.05 -31.08 18.66
C ASP A 73 -7.68 -30.22 17.45
N LYS A 74 -8.32 -29.06 17.28
CA LYS A 74 -8.00 -28.12 16.19
C LYS A 74 -6.56 -27.64 16.28
N LEU A 75 -6.10 -27.26 17.47
CA LEU A 75 -4.73 -26.77 17.69
C LEU A 75 -3.69 -27.87 17.46
N SER A 76 -4.00 -29.10 17.85
CA SER A 76 -3.13 -30.27 17.62
C SER A 76 -3.05 -30.65 16.14
N ASN A 77 -4.13 -30.45 15.39
CA ASN A 77 -4.20 -30.72 13.96
C ASN A 77 -3.91 -29.47 13.11
N ARG A 78 -2.83 -28.74 13.41
CA ARG A 78 -2.40 -27.58 12.62
C ARG A 78 -1.98 -27.98 11.19
N PRO A 79 -2.47 -27.30 10.13
CA PRO A 79 -1.94 -27.48 8.78
C PRO A 79 -0.44 -27.15 8.68
N GLU A 80 0.33 -27.98 7.97
CA GLU A 80 1.79 -27.81 7.82
C GLU A 80 2.19 -26.46 7.20
N ASP A 81 1.34 -25.91 6.33
CA ASP A 81 1.60 -24.66 5.62
C ASP A 81 1.14 -23.39 6.36
N VAL A 82 0.82 -23.50 7.66
CA VAL A 82 0.39 -22.39 8.51
C VAL A 82 1.25 -22.32 9.77
N GLU A 83 1.75 -21.12 10.09
CA GLU A 83 2.50 -20.89 11.33
C GLU A 83 1.63 -21.12 12.58
N LEU A 84 2.26 -21.47 13.72
CA LEU A 84 1.52 -21.82 14.93
C LEU A 84 0.68 -20.65 15.44
N GLU A 85 1.26 -19.46 15.41
CA GLU A 85 0.70 -18.20 15.90
C GLU A 85 -0.52 -17.80 15.06
N ASP A 86 -0.39 -17.93 13.74
CA ASP A 86 -1.46 -17.68 12.78
C ASP A 86 -2.59 -18.71 12.93
N TRP A 87 -2.27 -19.99 13.16
CA TRP A 87 -3.29 -21.01 13.39
C TRP A 87 -4.05 -20.79 14.69
N LYS A 88 -3.35 -20.46 15.79
CA LYS A 88 -3.98 -20.07 17.06
C LYS A 88 -4.94 -18.89 16.88
N TYR A 89 -4.51 -17.88 16.13
CA TYR A 89 -5.35 -16.73 15.78
C TYR A 89 -6.60 -17.17 15.01
N LEU A 90 -6.46 -18.03 14.00
CA LEU A 90 -7.58 -18.50 13.18
C LEU A 90 -8.58 -19.35 13.97
N VAL A 91 -8.12 -20.25 14.85
CA VAL A 91 -9.01 -21.03 15.73
C VAL A 91 -9.86 -20.11 16.60
N LYS A 92 -9.22 -19.10 17.21
CA LYS A 92 -9.93 -18.07 18.00
C LYS A 92 -10.90 -17.25 17.14
N TYR A 93 -10.48 -16.86 15.94
CA TYR A 93 -11.28 -16.04 15.03
C TYR A 93 -12.55 -16.78 14.55
N PHE A 94 -12.40 -18.01 14.04
CA PHE A 94 -13.54 -18.83 13.59
C PHE A 94 -14.44 -19.27 14.74
N GLY A 95 -13.86 -19.46 15.95
CA GLY A 95 -14.62 -19.74 17.16
C GLY A 95 -15.39 -18.55 17.72
N SER A 96 -15.10 -17.33 17.28
CA SER A 96 -15.69 -16.12 17.84
C SER A 96 -17.19 -16.01 17.55
N GLU A 97 -17.94 -15.51 18.52
CA GLU A 97 -19.39 -15.30 18.34
C GLU A 97 -19.70 -14.29 17.24
N LYS A 98 -18.83 -13.29 17.03
CA LYS A 98 -18.95 -12.35 15.91
C LYS A 98 -18.96 -13.09 14.57
N PHE A 99 -17.97 -13.94 14.34
CA PHE A 99 -17.85 -14.70 13.09
C PHE A 99 -19.04 -15.66 12.90
N LYS A 100 -19.40 -16.41 13.95
CA LYS A 100 -20.55 -17.32 13.92
C LYS A 100 -21.86 -16.60 13.65
N SER A 101 -22.07 -15.43 14.23
CA SER A 101 -23.28 -14.63 14.06
C SER A 101 -23.40 -14.10 12.63
N GLN A 102 -22.29 -13.60 12.06
CA GLN A 102 -22.23 -13.19 10.65
C GLN A 102 -22.57 -14.36 9.71
N LEU A 103 -22.04 -15.55 9.99
CA LEU A 103 -22.34 -16.74 9.20
C LEU A 103 -23.81 -17.16 9.33
N LYS A 104 -24.35 -17.21 10.56
CA LYS A 104 -25.75 -17.57 10.82
C LYS A 104 -26.73 -16.60 10.16
N GLN A 105 -26.46 -15.29 10.25
CA GLN A 105 -27.31 -14.27 9.66
C GLN A 105 -27.46 -14.48 8.15
N LEU A 106 -26.34 -14.65 7.44
CA LEU A 106 -26.38 -14.90 5.99
C LEU A 106 -27.05 -16.24 5.64
N VAL A 107 -26.89 -17.27 6.46
CA VAL A 107 -27.60 -18.54 6.26
C VAL A 107 -29.11 -18.38 6.40
N VAL A 108 -29.58 -17.58 7.37
CA VAL A 108 -31.02 -17.31 7.58
C VAL A 108 -31.59 -16.47 6.44
N GLU A 109 -30.87 -15.43 6.02
CA GLU A 109 -31.25 -14.59 4.87
C GLU A 109 -31.38 -15.40 3.58
N GLN A 110 -30.59 -16.46 3.41
CA GLN A 110 -30.62 -17.34 2.24
C GLN A 110 -31.68 -18.46 2.30
N GLN A 111 -32.37 -18.63 3.44
CA GLN A 111 -33.43 -19.64 3.62
C GLN A 111 -34.84 -19.04 3.61
N SER A 112 -35.01 -17.75 3.29
CA SER A 112 -36.33 -17.13 3.14
C SER A 112 -37.07 -17.68 1.92
N GLU A 113 -38.39 -17.81 2.02
CA GLU A 113 -39.25 -18.42 0.98
C GLU A 113 -39.29 -17.64 -0.35
N GLU A 114 -38.69 -16.45 -0.41
CA GLU A 114 -38.64 -15.60 -1.62
C GLU A 114 -37.49 -15.93 -2.58
N ILE A 115 -36.51 -16.76 -2.18
CA ILE A 115 -35.31 -17.02 -3.00
C ILE A 115 -35.49 -18.32 -3.81
N GLU A 116 -35.74 -18.17 -5.11
CA GLU A 116 -35.94 -19.27 -6.05
C GLU A 116 -34.69 -20.17 -6.22
N ASN A 117 -33.50 -19.68 -5.86
CA ASN A 117 -32.22 -20.43 -5.85
C ASN A 117 -31.35 -20.05 -4.63
N PRO A 118 -31.44 -20.78 -3.51
CA PRO A 118 -30.69 -20.46 -2.30
C PRO A 118 -29.18 -20.69 -2.50
N MET A 119 -28.38 -19.76 -2.00
CA MET A 119 -26.94 -19.81 -2.07
C MET A 119 -26.37 -21.03 -1.32
N THR A 120 -25.38 -21.71 -1.90
CA THR A 120 -24.72 -22.86 -1.28
C THR A 120 -23.89 -22.45 -0.06
N ARG A 121 -23.61 -23.39 0.86
CA ARG A 121 -22.73 -23.17 2.02
C ARG A 121 -21.39 -22.55 1.61
N ASP A 122 -20.83 -23.01 0.49
CA ASP A 122 -19.54 -22.55 -0.03
C ASP A 122 -19.58 -21.08 -0.53
N GLU A 123 -20.70 -20.65 -1.09
CA GLU A 123 -20.95 -19.28 -1.54
C GLU A 123 -21.23 -18.35 -0.35
N ILE A 124 -21.99 -18.81 0.66
CA ILE A 124 -22.19 -18.07 1.92
C ILE A 124 -20.87 -17.87 2.67
N LEU A 125 -20.05 -18.93 2.76
CA LEU A 125 -18.69 -18.82 3.30
C LEU A 125 -17.84 -17.87 2.48
N SER A 126 -18.05 -17.82 1.16
CA SER A 126 -17.38 -16.85 0.30
C SER A 126 -17.90 -15.43 0.58
N LEU A 127 -19.15 -15.18 0.92
CA LEU A 127 -19.58 -13.85 1.36
C LEU A 127 -18.91 -13.42 2.67
N VAL A 128 -18.83 -14.30 3.67
CA VAL A 128 -18.21 -13.98 4.98
C VAL A 128 -16.69 -13.84 4.88
N LEU A 129 -16.04 -14.72 4.12
CA LEU A 129 -14.58 -14.80 4.03
C LEU A 129 -14.01 -13.98 2.84
N GLY A 130 -14.87 -13.56 1.91
CA GLY A 130 -14.59 -12.84 0.65
C GLY A 130 -14.86 -13.69 -0.61
N GLU A 131 -15.56 -13.11 -1.60
CA GLU A 131 -16.16 -13.82 -2.76
C GLU A 131 -15.12 -14.68 -3.53
N ARG A 132 -15.43 -15.97 -3.73
CA ARG A 132 -14.70 -16.86 -4.64
C ARG A 132 -15.13 -16.50 -6.07
N SER A 133 -14.27 -15.84 -6.83
CA SER A 133 -14.42 -15.89 -8.29
C SER A 133 -14.23 -17.34 -8.73
N CYS A 134 -15.27 -17.89 -9.35
CA CYS A 134 -15.32 -19.28 -9.76
C CYS A 134 -14.13 -19.64 -10.66
N TYR A 135 -13.55 -20.80 -10.40
CA TYR A 135 -12.75 -21.59 -11.33
C TYR A 135 -11.64 -20.86 -12.12
N VAL A 136 -10.41 -20.86 -11.60
CA VAL A 136 -9.23 -20.64 -12.46
C VAL A 136 -8.87 -21.96 -13.12
N ARG A 137 -9.38 -22.15 -14.34
CA ARG A 137 -8.90 -23.19 -15.24
C ARG A 137 -7.45 -22.90 -15.60
N GLY A 138 -6.55 -23.85 -15.35
CA GLY A 138 -5.27 -23.89 -16.06
C GLY A 138 -5.51 -23.95 -17.57
N LYS A 139 -4.48 -23.74 -18.39
CA LYS A 139 -4.56 -23.83 -19.87
C LYS A 139 -4.82 -25.27 -20.39
N GLY A 140 -5.77 -26.01 -19.82
CA GLY A 140 -6.25 -27.29 -20.30
C GLY A 140 -7.65 -27.16 -20.89
N TYR A 141 -7.89 -27.83 -22.03
CA TYR A 141 -9.20 -27.92 -22.67
C TYR A 141 -10.15 -28.80 -21.85
N GLY A 142 -10.79 -28.25 -20.82
CA GLY A 142 -11.96 -28.88 -20.21
C GLY A 142 -13.24 -28.59 -21.01
N LYS A 143 -14.32 -29.30 -20.71
CA LYS A 143 -15.66 -29.08 -21.30
C LYS A 143 -16.27 -27.77 -20.77
N ASN A 144 -16.93 -26.99 -21.63
CA ASN A 144 -17.53 -25.70 -21.26
C ASN A 144 -18.77 -25.90 -20.38
N PRO A 145 -19.01 -25.04 -19.36
CA PRO A 145 -20.23 -25.08 -18.56
C PRO A 145 -21.47 -24.64 -19.37
N PRO A 146 -22.70 -25.01 -18.94
CA PRO A 146 -23.94 -24.71 -19.66
C PRO A 146 -24.26 -23.21 -19.64
N LYS A 147 -24.73 -22.67 -20.77
CA LYS A 147 -24.96 -21.24 -21.03
C LYS A 147 -26.24 -20.69 -20.37
N LYS A 148 -26.33 -20.63 -19.04
CA LYS A 148 -27.44 -19.95 -18.35
C LYS A 148 -26.93 -19.08 -17.19
N ALA A 149 -26.39 -17.90 -17.50
CA ALA A 149 -26.13 -16.82 -16.52
C ALA A 149 -25.76 -15.45 -17.18
N GLN A 150 -26.17 -15.19 -18.42
CA GLN A 150 -25.63 -14.06 -19.18
C GLN A 150 -26.05 -12.67 -18.66
N ILE A 151 -27.09 -12.59 -17.84
CA ILE A 151 -27.61 -11.33 -17.27
C ILE A 151 -26.91 -10.95 -15.96
N GLN A 152 -26.55 -11.91 -15.10
CA GLN A 152 -25.86 -11.61 -13.82
C GLN A 152 -24.34 -11.46 -13.98
N GLN A 153 -23.75 -12.07 -15.01
CA GLN A 153 -22.31 -11.99 -15.29
C GLN A 153 -21.87 -10.55 -15.63
N ALA A 154 -22.68 -9.82 -16.41
CA ALA A 154 -22.36 -8.47 -16.85
C ALA A 154 -22.42 -7.44 -15.70
N ASP A 155 -23.37 -7.56 -14.79
CA ASP A 155 -23.51 -6.66 -13.64
C ASP A 155 -22.39 -6.89 -12.61
N ILE A 156 -21.99 -8.15 -12.40
CA ILE A 156 -20.84 -8.49 -11.54
C ILE A 156 -19.53 -8.03 -12.20
N GLU A 157 -19.37 -8.25 -13.51
CA GLU A 157 -18.19 -7.78 -14.25
C GLU A 157 -18.08 -6.24 -14.28
N ALA A 158 -19.19 -5.53 -14.40
CA ALA A 158 -19.23 -4.07 -14.34
C ALA A 158 -18.88 -3.55 -12.94
N SER A 159 -19.43 -4.18 -11.89
CA SER A 159 -19.14 -3.81 -10.49
C SER A 159 -17.68 -4.07 -10.11
N VAL A 160 -17.13 -5.23 -10.51
CA VAL A 160 -15.71 -5.58 -10.30
C VAL A 160 -14.79 -4.67 -11.13
N SER A 161 -15.17 -4.36 -12.37
CA SER A 161 -14.41 -3.42 -13.21
C SER A 161 -14.40 -2.02 -12.61
N SER A 162 -15.53 -1.54 -12.08
CA SER A 162 -15.62 -0.25 -11.40
C SER A 162 -14.75 -0.21 -10.14
N ALA A 163 -14.78 -1.26 -9.30
CA ALA A 163 -13.96 -1.33 -8.09
C ALA A 163 -12.45 -1.39 -8.42
N MET A 164 -12.09 -2.09 -9.51
CA MET A 164 -10.71 -2.12 -10.02
C MET A 164 -10.28 -0.77 -10.61
N GLU A 165 -11.20 -0.03 -11.24
CA GLU A 165 -10.95 1.31 -11.78
C GLU A 165 -10.72 2.32 -10.64
N SER A 166 -11.53 2.29 -9.57
CA SER A 166 -11.33 3.16 -8.40
C SER A 166 -10.01 2.88 -7.70
N MET A 167 -9.66 1.61 -7.48
CA MET A 167 -8.37 1.25 -6.87
C MET A 167 -7.18 1.64 -7.78
N ARG A 168 -7.35 1.57 -9.10
CA ARG A 168 -6.37 2.07 -10.08
C ARG A 168 -6.20 3.58 -9.98
N GLN A 169 -7.29 4.33 -9.89
CA GLN A 169 -7.28 5.79 -9.76
C GLN A 169 -6.63 6.24 -8.47
N GLU A 170 -6.96 5.61 -7.34
CA GLU A 170 -6.35 5.93 -6.04
C GLU A 170 -4.83 5.69 -6.04
N MET A 171 -4.40 4.56 -6.58
CA MET A 171 -2.97 4.23 -6.66
C MET A 171 -2.22 5.14 -7.64
N GLN A 172 -2.88 5.58 -8.72
CA GLN A 172 -2.31 6.55 -9.66
C GLN A 172 -2.18 7.94 -9.01
N ALA A 173 -3.18 8.36 -8.24
CA ALA A 173 -3.13 9.61 -7.49
C ALA A 173 -2.06 9.59 -6.39
N ASP A 174 -1.85 8.45 -5.71
CA ASP A 174 -0.78 8.32 -4.70
C ASP A 174 0.62 8.45 -5.32
N MET A 175 0.82 7.87 -6.51
CA MET A 175 2.09 7.97 -7.23
C MET A 175 2.35 9.40 -7.75
N GLU A 176 1.32 10.07 -8.27
CA GLU A 176 1.43 11.48 -8.67
C GLU A 176 1.72 12.39 -7.48
N ARG A 177 1.10 12.13 -6.32
CA ARG A 177 1.39 12.87 -5.08
C ARG A 177 2.85 12.71 -4.67
N LYS A 178 3.38 11.48 -4.65
CA LYS A 178 4.79 11.22 -4.32
C LYS A 178 5.76 11.91 -5.28
N LEU A 179 5.45 11.90 -6.58
CA LEU A 179 6.29 12.58 -7.57
C LEU A 179 6.26 14.10 -7.39
N GLN A 180 5.10 14.64 -7.02
CA GLN A 180 4.95 16.07 -6.72
C GLN A 180 5.70 16.46 -5.43
N GLU A 181 5.61 15.64 -4.39
CA GLU A 181 6.37 15.82 -3.14
C GLU A 181 7.88 15.83 -3.40
N GLU A 182 8.41 14.92 -4.23
CA GLU A 182 9.84 14.92 -4.60
C GLU A 182 10.24 16.17 -5.40
N ARG A 183 9.38 16.66 -6.30
CA ARG A 183 9.63 17.89 -7.05
C ARG A 183 9.65 19.11 -6.15
N GLU A 184 8.71 19.20 -5.22
CA GLU A 184 8.64 20.28 -4.23
C GLU A 184 9.84 20.26 -3.29
N HIS A 185 10.27 19.07 -2.87
CA HIS A 185 11.50 18.89 -2.10
C HIS A 185 12.73 19.42 -2.85
N MET A 186 12.93 19.00 -4.11
CA MET A 186 14.05 19.49 -4.93
C MET A 186 13.98 21.02 -5.15
N ALA A 187 12.79 21.57 -5.36
CA ALA A 187 12.62 23.02 -5.51
C ALA A 187 12.94 23.77 -4.22
N ALA A 188 12.52 23.25 -3.06
CA ALA A 188 12.82 23.83 -1.75
C ALA A 188 14.32 23.80 -1.45
N ASP A 189 15.01 22.70 -1.78
CA ASP A 189 16.46 22.59 -1.58
C ASP A 189 17.25 23.54 -2.49
N LEU A 190 16.87 23.64 -3.77
CA LEU A 190 17.47 24.63 -4.69
C LEU A 190 17.25 26.06 -4.19
N LYS A 191 16.04 26.36 -3.70
CA LYS A 191 15.72 27.68 -3.16
C LYS A 191 16.55 27.98 -1.91
N ARG A 192 16.67 27.02 -0.99
CA ARG A 192 17.50 27.16 0.23
C ARG A 192 18.95 27.43 -0.13
N SER A 193 19.51 26.66 -1.07
CA SER A 193 20.89 26.86 -1.54
C SER A 193 21.08 28.25 -2.14
N MET A 194 20.13 28.74 -2.94
CA MET A 194 20.21 30.08 -3.53
C MET A 194 20.06 31.20 -2.47
N GLU A 195 19.21 31.01 -1.45
CA GLU A 195 19.09 31.93 -0.32
C GLU A 195 20.37 31.97 0.53
N GLU A 196 21.01 30.83 0.78
CA GLU A 196 22.30 30.73 1.48
C GLU A 196 23.40 31.49 0.70
N ASP A 197 23.48 31.31 -0.61
CA ASP A 197 24.45 32.03 -1.45
C ASP A 197 24.22 33.55 -1.46
N LEU A 198 22.96 33.98 -1.50
CA LEU A 198 22.60 35.41 -1.45
C LEU A 198 22.91 36.03 -0.08
N THR A 199 22.60 35.33 1.01
CA THR A 199 22.91 35.81 2.37
C THR A 199 24.40 35.92 2.58
N LYS A 200 25.18 34.93 2.13
CA LYS A 200 26.64 34.97 2.17
C LYS A 200 27.22 36.15 1.38
N LYS A 201 26.75 36.42 0.16
CA LYS A 201 27.20 37.58 -0.62
C LYS A 201 26.90 38.91 0.05
N LEU A 202 25.72 39.05 0.66
CA LEU A 202 25.37 40.26 1.41
C LEU A 202 26.24 40.44 2.66
N GLU A 203 26.59 39.35 3.34
CA GLU A 203 27.50 39.34 4.48
C GLU A 203 28.92 39.77 4.08
N GLU A 204 29.43 39.21 2.97
CA GLU A 204 30.73 39.55 2.39
C GLU A 204 30.82 41.04 2.01
N GLU A 205 29.80 41.58 1.32
CA GLU A 205 29.72 43.00 0.96
C GLU A 205 29.65 43.90 2.21
N ARG A 206 28.92 43.49 3.24
CA ARG A 206 28.81 44.24 4.49
C ARG A 206 30.14 44.28 5.24
N GLU A 207 30.86 43.15 5.34
CA GLU A 207 32.19 43.13 5.95
C GLU A 207 33.22 43.89 5.12
N HIS A 208 33.12 43.86 3.78
CA HIS A 208 33.94 44.67 2.88
C HIS A 208 33.75 46.18 3.15
N MET A 209 32.51 46.67 3.14
CA MET A 209 32.21 48.07 3.43
C MET A 209 32.68 48.50 4.83
N LYS A 210 32.51 47.63 5.83
CA LYS A 210 32.99 47.89 7.19
C LYS A 210 34.52 48.07 7.21
N GLY A 211 35.25 47.19 6.51
CA GLY A 211 36.70 47.31 6.36
C GLY A 211 37.14 48.59 5.64
N GLU A 212 36.39 49.02 4.62
CA GLU A 212 36.65 50.29 3.92
C GLU A 212 36.44 51.51 4.84
N VAL A 213 35.37 51.53 5.63
CA VAL A 213 35.09 52.61 6.59
C VAL A 213 36.19 52.70 7.65
N ASP A 214 36.61 51.55 8.21
CA ASP A 214 37.71 51.49 9.18
C ASP A 214 39.02 52.00 8.57
N LYS A 215 39.30 51.64 7.30
CA LYS A 215 40.49 52.12 6.58
C LYS A 215 40.45 53.63 6.36
N MET A 216 39.32 54.18 5.91
CA MET A 216 39.17 55.64 5.75
C MET A 216 39.36 56.37 7.09
N PHE A 217 38.85 55.81 8.18
CA PHE A 217 39.02 56.39 9.51
C PHE A 217 40.50 56.41 9.94
N GLN A 218 41.23 55.32 9.73
CA GLN A 218 42.67 55.24 10.00
C GLN A 218 43.47 56.24 9.16
N GLU A 219 43.16 56.37 7.87
CA GLU A 219 43.82 57.33 6.97
C GLU A 219 43.57 58.78 7.40
N GLN A 220 42.34 59.13 7.79
CA GLN A 220 42.01 60.46 8.30
C GLN A 220 42.78 60.76 9.60
N MET A 221 42.84 59.81 10.53
CA MET A 221 43.65 59.98 11.76
C MET A 221 45.14 60.15 11.46
N ALA A 222 45.70 59.34 10.55
CA ALA A 222 47.10 59.46 10.13
C ALA A 222 47.40 60.81 9.48
N ALA A 223 46.49 61.33 8.66
CA ALA A 223 46.62 62.66 8.05
C ALA A 223 46.62 63.78 9.09
N VAL A 224 45.77 63.69 10.12
CA VAL A 224 45.75 64.64 11.25
C VAL A 224 47.07 64.60 12.02
N MET A 225 47.56 63.40 12.36
CA MET A 225 48.84 63.23 13.07
C MET A 225 50.02 63.79 12.28
N THR A 226 50.03 63.60 10.96
CA THR A 226 51.06 64.14 10.07
C THR A 226 51.06 65.66 10.05
N ARG A 227 49.88 66.30 10.00
CA ARG A 227 49.75 67.76 10.07
C ARG A 227 50.20 68.31 11.42
N MET A 228 49.92 67.61 12.53
CA MET A 228 50.39 68.00 13.85
C MET A 228 51.93 67.97 13.96
N GLN A 229 52.58 66.94 13.41
CA GLN A 229 54.04 66.85 13.40
C GLN A 229 54.69 67.92 12.51
N GLN A 230 54.10 68.25 11.37
CA GLN A 230 54.59 69.30 10.47
C GLN A 230 54.38 70.72 11.04
N GLY A 231 53.31 70.93 11.83
CA GLY A 231 53.06 72.19 12.54
C GLY A 231 53.92 72.42 13.80
N GLN A 232 54.66 71.39 14.27
CA GLN A 232 55.60 71.49 15.39
C GLN A 232 57.05 71.78 14.97
N ILE A 233 57.34 71.89 13.67
CA ILE A 233 58.69 72.17 13.12
C ILE A 233 58.81 73.60 12.56
N SER A 234 57.81 74.48 12.78
CA SER A 234 57.86 75.87 12.32
C SER A 234 57.96 76.90 13.43
#